data_AF-A0A9P7T664-F1
#
_entry.id   AF-A0A9P7T664-F1
#
_cell.length_a   1.000
_cell.length_b   1.000
_cell.length_c   1.000
_cell.angle_alpha   90.00
_cell.angle_beta   90.00
_cell.angle_gamma   90.00
#
_symmetry.space_group_name_H-M   'P 1'
#
loop_
_entity.id
_entity.type
_entity.pdbx_description
1 polymer ?
#
loop_
_entity_poly.entity_id
_entity_poly.type
_entity_poly.pdbx_seq_one_letter_code
_entity_poly.pdbx_strand_id
1 'polypeptide(L)'
;MLSSLRTWLSHIGRRFGRCMNHDAGLRNLQIDDPTLAYFCSEDMLELFRAEDIDADELFDGYMCVVRTAPSDHLTIFHTNLAFSASLTNLLPNPGNFSKSMHFSEGSYENIAQRFFSTLDCDTFCLEYDGPRAGGFEPLRFLPVGKNVVLGVVTTKDPELEDVQVIKERVLEAAGVISRGQGRSVE
;
A
#
# COMPACT_ATOMS: atom_id res chain seq x y z
N MET A 1 -6.46 24.50 -13.68
CA MET A 1 -6.14 23.12 -14.13
C MET A 1 -6.13 22.14 -12.96
N LEU A 2 -5.48 22.44 -11.83
CA LEU A 2 -5.49 21.56 -10.65
C LEU A 2 -6.88 21.35 -10.01
N SER A 3 -7.77 22.35 -10.07
CA SER A 3 -9.15 22.23 -9.57
C SER A 3 -10.00 21.24 -10.38
N SER A 4 -9.75 21.07 -11.69
CA SER A 4 -10.48 20.12 -12.53
C SER A 4 -10.01 18.69 -12.33
N LEU A 5 -8.71 18.46 -12.11
CA LEU A 5 -8.16 17.12 -11.83
C LEU A 5 -8.65 16.58 -10.49
N ARG A 6 -8.54 17.36 -9.40
CA ARG A 6 -9.05 16.94 -8.07
C ARG A 6 -10.55 16.66 -8.09
N THR A 7 -11.31 17.47 -8.83
CA THR A 7 -12.75 17.24 -9.02
C THR A 7 -13.03 15.94 -9.76
N TRP A 8 -12.24 15.64 -10.80
CA TRP A 8 -12.36 14.39 -11.57
C TRP A 8 -11.97 13.16 -10.74
N LEU A 9 -10.84 13.20 -10.02
CA LEU A 9 -10.41 12.15 -9.09
C LEU A 9 -11.48 11.89 -8.02
N SER A 10 -12.05 12.97 -7.48
CA SER A 10 -13.16 12.86 -6.52
C SER A 10 -14.42 12.21 -7.12
N HIS A 11 -14.70 12.41 -8.42
CA HIS A 11 -15.80 11.72 -9.10
C HIS A 11 -15.55 10.22 -9.25
N ILE A 12 -14.30 9.82 -9.53
CA ILE A 12 -13.90 8.42 -9.60
C ILE A 12 -14.10 7.75 -8.25
N GLY A 13 -13.55 8.34 -7.17
CA GLY A 13 -13.71 7.80 -5.82
C GLY A 13 -15.18 7.61 -5.45
N ARG A 14 -16.02 8.64 -5.66
CA ARG A 14 -17.47 8.54 -5.42
C ARG A 14 -18.16 7.47 -6.26
N ARG A 15 -17.68 7.19 -7.48
CA ARG A 15 -18.29 6.16 -8.34
C ARG A 15 -17.89 4.76 -7.90
N PHE A 16 -16.65 4.57 -7.47
CA PHE A 16 -16.20 3.33 -6.84
C PHE A 16 -17.02 3.04 -5.57
N GLY A 17 -17.25 4.07 -4.76
CA GLY A 17 -18.10 4.00 -3.57
C GLY A 17 -19.49 3.44 -3.79
N ARG A 18 -20.16 3.85 -4.88
CA ARG A 18 -21.52 3.39 -5.19
C ARG A 18 -21.62 1.92 -5.59
N CYS A 19 -20.51 1.29 -5.94
CA CYS A 19 -20.47 -0.16 -6.20
C CYS A 19 -20.46 -0.97 -4.89
N MET A 20 -20.19 -0.33 -3.75
CA MET A 20 -20.19 -0.97 -2.43
C MET A 20 -21.59 -1.00 -1.85
N ASN A 21 -22.27 -2.14 -1.98
CA ASN A 21 -23.64 -2.28 -1.53
C ASN A 21 -23.71 -2.95 -0.14
N HIS A 22 -23.89 -2.15 0.90
CA HIS A 22 -24.09 -2.63 2.26
C HIS A 22 -25.42 -3.37 2.47
N ASP A 23 -26.47 -2.94 1.76
CA ASP A 23 -27.79 -3.56 1.80
C ASP A 23 -27.74 -4.99 1.25
N ALA A 24 -26.76 -5.28 0.38
CA ALA A 24 -26.44 -6.62 -0.08
C ALA A 24 -25.63 -7.45 0.94
N GLY A 25 -25.30 -6.91 2.11
CA GLY A 25 -24.59 -7.62 3.18
C GLY A 25 -23.07 -7.43 3.20
N LEU A 26 -22.50 -6.53 2.38
CA LEU A 26 -21.06 -6.24 2.41
C LEU A 26 -20.65 -5.69 3.79
N ARG A 27 -19.61 -6.27 4.41
CA ARG A 27 -19.10 -5.84 5.73
C ARG A 27 -17.60 -5.55 5.75
N ASN A 28 -16.87 -6.05 4.75
CA ASN A 28 -15.44 -5.81 4.57
C ASN A 28 -15.19 -5.54 3.09
N LEU A 29 -14.48 -4.46 2.78
CA LEU A 29 -13.99 -4.17 1.46
C LEU A 29 -12.47 -4.20 1.50
N GLN A 30 -11.85 -4.93 0.57
CA GLN A 30 -10.41 -4.83 0.32
C GLN A 30 -10.15 -4.09 -0.98
N ILE A 31 -9.36 -3.03 -0.94
CA ILE A 31 -8.82 -2.35 -2.13
C ILE A 31 -7.41 -2.86 -2.32
N ASP A 32 -7.19 -3.54 -3.43
CA ASP A 32 -5.88 -4.05 -3.83
C ASP A 32 -5.22 -3.05 -4.77
N ASP A 33 -4.15 -2.40 -4.30
CA ASP A 33 -3.41 -1.41 -5.07
C ASP A 33 -1.89 -1.61 -4.92
N PRO A 34 -1.28 -2.48 -5.74
CA PRO A 34 0.16 -2.69 -5.72
C PRO A 34 0.94 -1.49 -6.30
N THR A 35 0.28 -0.52 -6.94
CA THR A 35 0.98 0.62 -7.58
C THR A 35 1.59 1.58 -6.55
N LEU A 36 1.10 1.55 -5.30
CA LEU A 36 1.68 2.30 -4.19
C LEU A 36 3.14 1.91 -3.92
N ALA A 37 3.56 0.70 -4.34
CA ALA A 37 4.94 0.26 -4.25
C ALA A 37 5.92 1.07 -5.11
N TYR A 38 5.44 1.70 -6.19
CA TYR A 38 6.27 2.53 -7.05
C TYR A 38 6.82 3.75 -6.31
N PHE A 39 6.08 4.30 -5.36
CA PHE A 39 6.55 5.43 -4.54
C PHE A 39 7.57 5.02 -3.46
N CYS A 40 7.78 3.72 -3.29
CA CYS A 40 8.74 3.14 -2.34
C CYS A 40 10.05 2.70 -3.02
N SER A 41 10.07 2.62 -4.36
CA SER A 41 11.22 2.17 -5.14
C SER A 41 11.99 3.37 -5.70
N GLU A 42 13.29 3.46 -5.41
CA GLU A 42 14.13 4.55 -5.91
C GLU A 42 14.20 4.55 -7.45
N ASP A 43 14.32 3.37 -8.08
CA ASP A 43 14.31 3.23 -9.54
C ASP A 43 13.05 3.84 -10.17
N MET A 44 11.88 3.62 -9.55
CA MET A 44 10.62 4.19 -10.02
C MET A 44 10.56 5.71 -9.79
N LEU A 45 11.09 6.19 -8.66
CA LEU A 45 11.21 7.63 -8.41
C LEU A 45 12.17 8.31 -9.40
N GLU A 46 13.25 7.65 -9.80
CA GLU A 46 14.14 8.11 -10.87
C GLU A 46 13.43 8.19 -12.22
N LEU A 47 12.62 7.18 -12.56
CA LEU A 47 11.80 7.20 -13.77
C LEU A 47 10.78 8.34 -13.76
N PHE A 48 10.10 8.59 -12.63
CA PHE A 48 9.21 9.74 -12.52
C PHE A 48 9.95 11.06 -12.75
N ARG A 49 11.13 11.23 -12.16
CA ARG A 49 11.97 12.42 -12.38
C ARG A 49 12.41 12.56 -13.84
N ALA A 50 12.76 11.45 -14.50
CA ALA A 50 13.18 11.46 -15.90
C ALA A 50 12.05 11.88 -16.86
N GLU A 51 10.80 11.56 -16.52
CA GLU A 51 9.60 11.88 -17.29
C GLU A 51 8.93 13.20 -16.85
N ASP A 52 9.58 14.00 -15.99
CA ASP A 52 9.04 15.25 -15.43
C ASP A 52 7.70 15.06 -14.69
N ILE A 53 7.53 13.90 -14.04
CA ILE A 53 6.38 13.56 -13.21
C ILE A 53 6.71 13.87 -11.74
N ASP A 54 5.90 14.72 -11.12
CA ASP A 54 5.96 14.96 -9.69
C ASP A 54 5.34 13.77 -8.93
N ALA A 55 6.20 12.97 -8.30
CA ALA A 55 5.80 11.79 -7.55
C ALA A 55 4.93 12.13 -6.32
N ASP A 56 5.16 13.28 -5.69
CA ASP A 56 4.39 13.72 -4.53
C ASP A 56 2.99 14.17 -4.96
N GLU A 57 2.89 14.95 -6.03
CA GLU A 57 1.59 15.35 -6.58
C GLU A 57 0.78 14.13 -7.06
N LEU A 58 1.46 13.17 -7.71
CA LEU A 58 0.83 11.92 -8.15
C LEU A 58 0.33 11.11 -6.95
N PHE A 59 1.16 10.92 -5.92
CA PHE A 59 0.79 10.21 -4.70
C PHE A 59 -0.41 10.88 -4.00
N ASP A 60 -0.40 12.20 -3.86
CA ASP A 60 -1.51 12.97 -3.31
C ASP A 60 -2.81 12.77 -4.12
N GLY A 61 -2.69 12.63 -5.44
CA GLY A 61 -3.78 12.27 -6.34
C GLY A 61 -4.39 10.90 -6.02
N TYR A 62 -3.56 9.87 -5.83
CA TYR A 62 -4.00 8.54 -5.41
C TYR A 62 -4.75 8.60 -4.07
N MET A 63 -4.14 9.23 -3.06
CA MET A 63 -4.76 9.39 -1.74
C MET A 63 -6.09 10.16 -1.81
N CYS A 64 -6.22 11.11 -2.74
CA CYS A 64 -7.47 11.84 -2.98
C CYS A 64 -8.60 10.93 -3.48
N VAL A 65 -8.33 10.07 -4.46
CA VAL A 65 -9.33 9.10 -4.99
C VAL A 65 -9.79 8.19 -3.88
N VAL A 66 -8.83 7.63 -3.15
CA VAL A 66 -9.08 6.67 -2.09
C VAL A 66 -9.95 7.28 -0.98
N ARG A 67 -9.59 8.47 -0.49
CA ARG A 67 -10.33 9.16 0.57
C ARG A 67 -11.75 9.59 0.14
N THR A 68 -11.97 9.82 -1.15
CA THR A 68 -13.27 10.29 -1.66
C THR A 68 -14.21 9.15 -2.04
N ALA A 69 -13.77 7.90 -1.95
CA ALA A 69 -14.66 6.76 -1.93
C ALA A 69 -15.43 6.74 -0.60
N PRO A 70 -16.75 6.94 -0.58
CA PRO A 70 -17.54 6.89 0.65
C PRO A 70 -17.36 5.52 1.32
N SER A 71 -16.78 5.52 2.52
CA SER A 71 -16.60 4.34 3.35
C SER A 71 -17.42 4.50 4.62
N ASP A 72 -18.69 4.12 4.57
CA ASP A 72 -19.47 3.88 5.81
C ASP A 72 -19.00 2.57 6.51
N HIS A 73 -17.96 1.90 5.98
CA HIS A 73 -17.51 0.57 6.36
C HIS A 73 -16.00 0.41 6.39
N LEU A 74 -15.60 -0.67 7.09
CA LEU A 74 -14.25 -1.16 7.28
C LEU A 74 -13.53 -1.31 5.93
N THR A 75 -12.72 -0.33 5.58
CA THR A 75 -11.85 -0.40 4.41
C THR A 75 -10.57 -1.10 4.81
N ILE A 76 -10.24 -2.19 4.12
CA ILE A 76 -8.96 -2.88 4.18
C ILE A 76 -8.17 -2.38 2.98
N PHE A 77 -7.04 -1.69 3.19
CA PHE A 77 -6.12 -1.39 2.09
C PHE A 77 -5.07 -2.47 2.01
N HIS A 78 -5.06 -3.18 0.90
CA HIS A 78 -4.00 -4.12 0.56
C HIS A 78 -3.03 -3.43 -0.38
N THR A 79 -1.79 -3.28 0.08
CA THR A 79 -0.69 -2.86 -0.77
C THR A 79 0.43 -3.87 -0.65
N ASN A 80 0.97 -4.24 -1.80
CA ASN A 80 2.02 -5.22 -1.92
C ASN A 80 3.29 -4.55 -2.45
N LEU A 81 4.33 -4.40 -1.61
CA LEU A 81 5.66 -3.95 -2.07
C LEU A 81 6.45 -5.02 -2.82
N ALA A 82 6.10 -6.28 -2.61
CA ALA A 82 6.82 -7.45 -3.08
C ALA A 82 6.11 -8.16 -4.25
N PHE A 83 5.14 -7.54 -4.94
CA PHE A 83 4.52 -8.18 -6.08
C PHE A 83 5.39 -8.08 -7.34
N SER A 84 5.87 -9.24 -7.78
CA SER A 84 6.33 -9.49 -9.14
C SER A 84 5.25 -10.33 -9.83
N ALA A 85 4.37 -9.69 -10.61
CA ALA A 85 3.85 -10.16 -11.90
C ALA A 85 2.59 -9.37 -12.35
N SER A 86 2.72 -8.63 -13.46
CA SER A 86 1.65 -8.37 -14.45
C SER A 86 0.50 -7.41 -14.12
N LEU A 87 0.76 -6.10 -14.11
CA LEU A 87 -0.20 -5.07 -14.57
C LEU A 87 0.52 -4.00 -15.42
N THR A 88 1.05 -4.39 -16.58
CA THR A 88 1.76 -3.54 -17.56
C THR A 88 0.83 -2.78 -18.53
N ASN A 89 -0.39 -2.38 -18.13
CA ASN A 89 -1.36 -1.83 -19.09
C ASN A 89 -1.79 -0.36 -18.87
N LEU A 90 -1.17 0.39 -17.95
CA LEU A 90 -1.54 1.80 -17.69
C LEU A 90 -0.53 2.85 -18.18
N LEU A 91 0.65 2.44 -18.68
CA LEU A 91 1.58 3.36 -19.34
C LEU A 91 1.44 3.24 -20.87
N PRO A 92 1.32 4.37 -21.60
CA PRO A 92 1.14 4.37 -23.05
C PRO A 92 2.48 4.12 -23.75
N ASN A 93 3.03 2.92 -23.61
CA ASN A 93 4.08 2.46 -24.53
C ASN A 93 4.03 0.93 -24.68
N PRO A 94 3.42 0.41 -25.77
CA PRO A 94 3.35 -1.02 -26.06
C PRO A 94 4.66 -1.46 -26.70
N GLY A 95 5.72 -1.55 -25.90
CA GLY A 95 7.04 -1.90 -26.41
C GLY A 95 8.01 -2.30 -25.32
N ASN A 96 8.17 -3.61 -25.15
CA ASN A 96 9.33 -4.26 -24.55
C ASN A 96 9.36 -4.57 -23.03
N PHE A 97 8.22 -4.84 -22.39
CA PHE A 97 8.20 -5.44 -21.03
C PHE A 97 7.92 -6.95 -21.01
N SER A 98 8.32 -7.68 -22.06
CA SER A 98 8.30 -9.16 -22.06
C SER A 98 9.45 -9.77 -21.24
N LYS A 99 10.29 -8.94 -20.61
CA LYS A 99 11.40 -9.33 -19.73
C LYS A 99 11.60 -8.30 -18.62
N SER A 100 10.81 -8.36 -17.55
CA SER A 100 11.09 -7.60 -16.33
C SER A 100 10.41 -8.28 -15.14
N MET A 101 11.12 -9.23 -14.55
CA MET A 101 10.74 -9.99 -13.37
C MET A 101 11.05 -9.27 -12.04
N HIS A 102 11.30 -7.95 -12.03
CA HIS A 102 11.71 -7.21 -10.83
C HIS A 102 11.29 -5.74 -10.98
N PHE A 103 10.30 -5.25 -10.21
CA PHE A 103 9.72 -3.90 -10.40
C PHE A 103 9.72 -2.99 -9.17
N SER A 104 9.87 -3.50 -7.95
CA SER A 104 10.08 -2.66 -6.77
C SER A 104 10.78 -3.45 -5.65
N GLU A 105 11.86 -2.88 -5.15
CA GLU A 105 12.48 -3.22 -3.87
C GLU A 105 12.52 -1.93 -3.06
N GLY A 106 12.21 -1.99 -1.77
CA GLY A 106 12.16 -0.78 -0.96
C GLY A 106 11.36 -0.90 0.30
N SER A 107 11.58 0.06 1.19
CA SER A 107 10.81 0.23 2.42
C SER A 107 9.64 1.19 2.15
N TYR A 108 8.53 1.01 2.87
CA TYR A 108 7.41 1.97 2.87
C TYR A 108 7.80 3.38 3.37
N GLU A 109 9.00 3.52 3.93
CA GLU A 109 9.52 4.71 4.59
C GLU A 109 9.16 6.04 3.89
N ASN A 110 9.34 6.13 2.57
CA ASN A 110 9.10 7.34 1.77
C ASN A 110 7.65 7.85 1.84
N ILE A 111 6.69 6.94 1.95
CA ILE A 111 5.26 7.28 1.94
C ILE A 111 4.56 7.03 3.26
N ALA A 112 5.16 6.26 4.17
CA ALA A 112 4.49 5.68 5.34
C ALA A 112 3.74 6.69 6.18
N GLN A 113 4.37 7.83 6.51
CA GLN A 113 3.71 8.84 7.32
C GLN A 113 2.44 9.38 6.66
N ARG A 114 2.51 9.75 5.37
CA ARG A 114 1.33 10.25 4.62
C ARG A 114 0.32 9.14 4.38
N PHE A 115 0.78 7.96 4.01
CA PHE A 115 -0.05 6.78 3.75
C PHE A 115 -0.91 6.42 4.96
N PHE A 116 -0.31 6.23 6.13
CA PHE A 116 -1.06 5.84 7.33
C PHE A 116 -1.94 6.96 7.91
N SER A 117 -1.57 8.23 7.72
CA SER A 117 -2.33 9.37 8.27
C SER A 117 -3.43 9.90 7.34
N THR A 118 -3.31 9.67 6.03
CA THR A 118 -4.26 10.20 5.04
C THR A 118 -5.39 9.22 4.75
N LEU A 119 -5.12 7.91 4.82
CA LEU A 119 -6.11 6.89 4.55
C LEU A 119 -6.99 6.64 5.76
N ASP A 120 -8.30 6.84 5.58
CA ASP A 120 -9.28 6.50 6.58
C ASP A 120 -9.74 5.04 6.40
N CYS A 121 -8.87 4.13 6.79
CA CYS A 121 -9.11 2.70 6.76
C CYS A 121 -8.82 2.08 8.11
N ASP A 122 -9.47 0.98 8.44
CA ASP A 122 -9.30 0.36 9.76
C ASP A 122 -8.15 -0.65 9.77
N THR A 123 -7.82 -1.21 8.61
CA THR A 123 -6.79 -2.25 8.48
C THR A 123 -5.92 -2.01 7.26
N PHE A 124 -4.61 -2.05 7.48
CA PHE A 124 -3.59 -2.06 6.43
C PHE A 124 -3.08 -3.49 6.25
N CYS A 125 -3.18 -4.06 5.06
CA CYS A 125 -2.54 -5.33 4.71
C CYS A 125 -1.27 -5.02 3.92
N LEU A 126 -0.12 -5.35 4.50
CA LEU A 126 1.20 -4.99 3.99
C LEU A 126 2.05 -6.24 3.84
N GLU A 127 2.60 -6.46 2.64
CA GLU A 127 3.48 -7.60 2.40
C GLU A 127 4.93 -7.32 2.80
N TYR A 128 5.52 -8.31 3.48
CA TYR A 128 6.87 -8.33 4.03
C TYR A 128 7.56 -9.69 3.79
N ASP A 129 7.09 -10.48 2.82
CA ASP A 129 7.44 -11.90 2.66
C ASP A 129 8.84 -12.17 2.10
N GLY A 130 9.57 -11.15 1.64
CA GLY A 130 10.90 -11.30 1.08
C GLY A 130 11.91 -10.26 1.58
N PRO A 131 13.22 -10.49 1.36
CA PRO A 131 14.30 -9.58 1.77
C PRO A 131 14.18 -8.19 1.14
N ARG A 132 13.36 -8.04 0.09
CA ARG A 132 13.14 -6.82 -0.67
C ARG A 132 12.13 -5.86 -0.03
N ALA A 133 11.33 -6.32 0.93
CA ALA A 133 10.23 -5.55 1.50
C ALA A 133 10.68 -4.50 2.54
N GLY A 134 11.98 -4.41 2.81
CA GLY A 134 12.53 -3.58 3.87
C GLY A 134 12.19 -4.11 5.27
N GLY A 135 12.48 -3.28 6.28
CA GLY A 135 12.15 -3.56 7.68
C GLY A 135 10.80 -2.99 8.11
N PHE A 136 10.47 -3.19 9.38
CA PHE A 136 9.20 -2.75 9.96
C PHE A 136 9.20 -1.30 10.48
N GLU A 137 10.33 -0.58 10.37
CA GLU A 137 10.48 0.80 10.85
C GLU A 137 9.35 1.75 10.40
N PRO A 138 8.79 1.66 9.17
CA PRO A 138 7.67 2.49 8.74
C PRO A 138 6.41 2.36 9.59
N LEU A 139 6.19 1.21 10.23
CA LEU A 139 5.02 0.94 11.07
C LEU A 139 4.95 1.83 12.32
N ARG A 140 6.03 2.54 12.66
CA ARG A 140 6.03 3.54 13.74
C ARG A 140 5.04 4.68 13.50
N PHE A 141 4.64 4.90 12.24
CA PHE A 141 3.67 5.91 11.87
C PHE A 141 2.22 5.42 11.93
N LEU A 142 1.97 4.14 12.25
CA LEU A 142 0.62 3.57 12.33
C LEU A 142 -0.19 4.24 13.46
N PRO A 143 -1.33 4.90 13.16
CA PRO A 143 -2.16 5.54 14.17
C PRO A 143 -2.75 4.55 15.16
N VAL A 144 -2.96 5.02 16.39
CA VAL A 144 -3.69 4.26 17.42
C VAL A 144 -5.10 3.93 16.92
N GLY A 145 -5.52 2.67 17.11
CA GLY A 145 -6.85 2.20 16.73
C GLY A 145 -6.95 1.66 15.30
N LYS A 146 -5.87 1.74 14.52
CA LYS A 146 -5.76 1.06 13.22
C LYS A 146 -5.06 -0.30 13.38
N ASN A 147 -5.43 -1.25 12.54
CA ASN A 147 -4.85 -2.60 12.51
C ASN A 147 -3.86 -2.72 11.35
N VAL A 148 -2.92 -3.67 11.50
CA VAL A 148 -2.06 -4.10 10.40
C VAL A 148 -2.09 -5.63 10.29
N VAL A 149 -2.24 -6.12 9.06
CA VAL A 149 -2.02 -7.53 8.69
C VAL A 149 -0.66 -7.60 8.02
N LEU A 150 0.24 -8.39 8.61
CA LEU A 150 1.61 -8.55 8.14
C LEU A 150 1.69 -9.76 7.21
N GLY A 151 1.92 -9.53 5.92
CA GLY A 151 2.20 -10.58 4.94
C GLY A 151 3.63 -11.08 5.06
N VAL A 152 3.95 -11.80 6.13
CA VAL A 152 5.30 -12.35 6.39
C VAL A 152 5.50 -13.79 5.88
N VAL A 153 4.43 -14.38 5.33
CA VAL A 153 4.41 -15.70 4.70
C VAL A 153 4.39 -15.49 3.18
N THR A 154 5.33 -16.11 2.47
CA THR A 154 5.44 -16.06 1.01
C THR A 154 4.43 -17.02 0.37
N THR A 155 3.81 -16.56 -0.72
CA THR A 155 3.03 -17.43 -1.60
C THR A 155 3.78 -17.76 -2.89
N LYS A 156 5.04 -17.31 -2.99
CA LYS A 156 5.86 -17.37 -4.22
C LYS A 156 6.69 -18.63 -4.28
N ASP A 157 7.10 -19.13 -3.11
CA ASP A 157 7.94 -20.30 -2.97
C ASP A 157 7.14 -21.43 -2.32
N PRO A 158 7.34 -22.69 -2.74
CA PRO A 158 6.64 -23.84 -2.17
C PRO A 158 7.23 -24.32 -0.84
N GLU A 159 8.39 -23.80 -0.43
CA GLU A 159 9.04 -24.15 0.84
C GLU A 159 8.35 -23.43 2.00
N LEU A 160 7.99 -24.19 3.04
CA LEU A 160 7.36 -23.64 4.23
C LEU A 160 8.35 -22.85 5.08
N GLU A 161 7.91 -21.71 5.60
CA GLU A 161 8.71 -20.89 6.50
C GLU A 161 8.85 -21.54 7.89
N ASP A 162 9.96 -21.21 8.56
CA ASP A 162 10.15 -21.57 9.95
C ASP A 162 9.18 -20.77 10.85
N VAL A 163 8.37 -21.50 11.62
CA VAL A 163 7.36 -20.90 12.52
C VAL A 163 7.97 -19.96 13.56
N GLN A 164 9.19 -20.24 14.06
CA GLN A 164 9.88 -19.35 15.00
C GLN A 164 10.30 -18.06 14.31
N VAL A 165 10.80 -18.14 13.08
CA VAL A 165 11.13 -16.94 12.28
C VAL A 165 9.89 -16.07 12.07
N ILE A 166 8.76 -16.66 11.67
CA ILE A 166 7.50 -15.93 11.51
C ILE A 166 7.07 -15.25 12.82
N LYS A 167 7.15 -15.97 13.95
CA LYS A 167 6.83 -15.42 15.27
C LYS A 167 7.72 -14.25 15.64
N GLU A 168 9.03 -14.36 15.44
CA GLU A 168 10.00 -13.30 15.72
C GLU A 168 9.69 -12.04 14.90
N ARG A 169 9.39 -12.20 13.61
CA ARG A 169 9.02 -11.08 12.73
C ARG A 169 7.74 -10.37 13.17
N VAL A 170 6.72 -11.12 13.58
CA VAL A 170 5.48 -10.53 14.12
C VAL A 170 5.76 -9.75 15.42
N LEU A 171 6.59 -10.29 16.31
CA LEU A 171 6.98 -9.61 17.55
C LEU A 171 7.83 -8.35 17.29
N GLU A 172 8.70 -8.39 16.29
CA GLU A 172 9.50 -7.24 15.85
C GLU A 172 8.58 -6.08 15.40
N ALA A 173 7.64 -6.38 14.50
CA ALA A 173 6.66 -5.42 14.01
C ALA A 173 5.80 -4.84 15.15
N ALA A 174 5.30 -5.70 16.04
CA ALA A 174 4.56 -5.27 17.24
C ALA A 174 5.39 -4.32 18.11
N GLY A 175 6.68 -4.63 18.31
CA GLY A 175 7.63 -3.77 19.02
C GLY A 175 7.79 -2.39 18.37
N VAL A 176 7.88 -2.32 17.04
CA VAL A 176 7.98 -1.04 16.33
C VAL A 176 6.70 -0.21 16.48
N ILE A 177 5.52 -0.83 16.29
CA ILE A 177 4.23 -0.15 16.43
C ILE A 177 4.07 0.39 17.86
N SER A 178 4.34 -0.45 18.85
CA SER A 178 4.22 -0.09 20.26
C SER A 178 5.10 1.11 20.61
N ARG A 179 6.37 1.12 20.16
CA ARG A 179 7.28 2.25 20.35
C ARG A 179 6.78 3.50 19.64
N GLY A 180 6.32 3.38 18.39
CA GLY A 180 5.76 4.49 17.62
C GLY A 180 4.53 5.12 18.27
N GLN A 181 3.72 4.31 18.95
CA GLN A 181 2.52 4.76 19.67
C GLN A 181 2.77 5.15 21.13
N GLY A 182 4.01 5.04 21.62
CA GLY A 182 4.35 5.31 23.03
C GLY A 182 3.66 4.36 24.01
N ARG A 183 3.43 3.10 23.63
CA ARG A 183 2.77 2.06 24.43
C ARG A 183 3.73 0.95 24.82
N SER A 184 3.34 0.18 25.84
CA SER A 184 3.96 -1.09 26.18
C SER A 184 3.61 -2.16 25.14
N VAL A 185 4.56 -3.05 24.86
CA VAL A 185 4.37 -4.24 24.01
C VAL A 185 3.56 -5.31 24.75
N GLU A 186 3.64 -5.31 26.09
CA GLU A 186 2.84 -6.12 27.01
C GLU A 186 1.48 -5.47 27.32
#